data_AF-A0A812YV62-F1
#
_entry.id   AF-A0A812YV62-F1
#
_cell.length_a   1.000
_cell.length_b   1.000
_cell.length_c   1.000
_cell.angle_alpha   90.00
_cell.angle_beta   90.00
_cell.angle_gamma   90.00
#
_symmetry.space_group_name_H-M   'P 1'
#
loop_
_entity.id
_entity.type
_entity.pdbx_description
1 polymer ?
#
loop_
_entity_poly.entity_id
_entity_poly.type
_entity_poly.pdbx_seq_one_letter_code
_entity_poly.pdbx_strand_id
1 'polypeptide(L)'
;PAIWSIAKNLSRGMKCKDLSTLQDFLPLFFVCGACPNSFCGMQAVMYSASAADAFDIDFWWVKPRKEDPQNIETETLCRHAKGPHKNDPGRSKQFYKPIADLFTQKSHMNALYFGIEEVPSPTTSGKAPRAYIYQDTAGATVKKHFLTLVWQGGSGAVRCTEPRSPRLLCVKDIEFFTKAYTIMDGRMMLSEIE
;
A
#
# COMPACT_ATOMS: atom_id res chain seq x y z
N PRO A 1 -4.96 -12.51 6.30
CA PRO A 1 -5.64 -11.81 7.42
C PRO A 1 -5.60 -10.27 7.33
N ALA A 2 -4.42 -9.64 7.23
CA ALA A 2 -4.29 -8.17 7.24
C ALA A 2 -4.97 -7.46 6.06
N ILE A 3 -4.78 -7.95 4.83
CA ILE A 3 -5.45 -7.44 3.62
C ILE A 3 -6.98 -7.48 3.79
N TRP A 4 -7.50 -8.57 4.35
CA TRP A 4 -8.94 -8.71 4.62
C TRP A 4 -9.44 -7.72 5.66
N SER A 5 -8.64 -7.40 6.68
CA SER A 5 -8.99 -6.37 7.66
C SER A 5 -9.16 -5.01 6.99
N ILE A 6 -8.26 -4.62 6.09
CA ILE A 6 -8.39 -3.37 5.32
C ILE A 6 -9.65 -3.40 4.45
N ALA A 7 -9.87 -4.50 3.70
CA ALA A 7 -11.02 -4.64 2.82
C ALA A 7 -12.36 -4.48 3.57
N LYS A 8 -12.42 -4.98 4.81
CA LYS A 8 -13.59 -4.91 5.71
C LYS A 8 -13.65 -3.64 6.57
N ASN A 9 -12.80 -2.64 6.30
CA ASN A 9 -12.74 -1.38 7.07
C ASN A 9 -12.38 -1.55 8.55
N LEU A 10 -11.53 -2.53 8.86
CA LEU A 10 -11.10 -2.89 10.22
C LEU A 10 -9.69 -2.41 10.56
N SER A 11 -9.14 -1.46 9.81
CA SER A 11 -7.73 -1.01 9.95
C SER A 11 -7.41 -0.45 11.34
N ARG A 12 -8.35 0.25 12.00
CA ARG A 12 -8.18 0.72 13.39
C ARG A 12 -7.97 -0.40 14.40
N GLY A 13 -8.54 -1.58 14.17
CA GLY A 13 -8.36 -2.74 15.03
C GLY A 13 -6.98 -3.38 14.94
N MET A 14 -6.17 -3.02 13.94
CA MET A 14 -4.84 -3.60 13.71
C MET A 14 -3.77 -3.03 14.65
N LYS A 15 -4.02 -1.90 15.32
CA LYS A 15 -3.15 -1.28 16.34
C LYS A 15 -1.70 -1.07 15.85
N CYS A 16 -1.53 -0.72 14.57
CA CYS A 16 -0.22 -0.44 14.00
C CYS A 16 0.35 0.86 14.57
N LYS A 17 1.64 0.87 14.88
CA LYS A 17 2.35 2.04 15.41
C LYS A 17 3.76 2.15 14.84
N ASP A 18 4.31 3.35 14.86
CA ASP A 18 5.76 3.52 14.85
C ASP A 18 6.30 3.37 16.26
N LEU A 19 7.11 2.35 16.52
CA LEU A 19 7.61 2.08 17.87
C LEU A 19 8.73 3.02 18.31
N SER A 20 9.27 3.83 17.40
CA SER A 20 10.25 4.86 17.74
C SER A 20 9.60 6.15 18.25
N THR A 21 8.44 6.52 17.69
CA THR A 21 7.70 7.74 18.05
C THR A 21 6.43 7.47 18.85
N LEU A 22 6.01 6.20 18.94
CA LEU A 22 4.73 5.73 19.48
C LEU A 22 3.50 6.27 18.74
N GLN A 23 3.68 6.84 17.55
CA GLN A 23 2.60 7.36 16.73
C GLN A 23 1.74 6.23 16.18
N ASP A 24 0.41 6.40 16.26
CA ASP A 24 -0.57 5.45 15.73
C ASP A 24 -0.73 5.60 14.22
N PHE A 25 -0.79 4.45 13.54
CA PHE A 25 -0.96 4.36 12.11
C PHE A 25 -2.11 3.41 11.73
N LEU A 26 -2.77 3.74 10.63
CA LEU A 26 -3.94 3.04 10.12
C LEU A 26 -3.62 2.48 8.73
N PRO A 27 -3.48 1.15 8.58
CA PRO A 27 -3.15 0.53 7.30
C PRO A 27 -4.17 0.87 6.20
N LEU A 28 -3.66 1.26 5.03
CA LEU A 28 -4.46 1.66 3.85
C LEU A 28 -4.48 0.61 2.76
N PHE A 29 -3.30 0.10 2.37
CA PHE A 29 -3.15 -0.96 1.38
C PHE A 29 -1.73 -1.56 1.44
N PHE A 30 -1.57 -2.71 0.78
CA PHE A 30 -0.28 -3.38 0.63
C PHE A 30 0.20 -3.34 -0.81
N VAL A 31 1.51 -3.21 -1.01
CA VAL A 31 2.17 -3.43 -2.30
C VAL A 31 2.96 -4.73 -2.21
N CYS A 32 2.53 -5.76 -2.94
CA CYS A 32 3.18 -7.07 -2.99
C CYS A 32 4.05 -7.22 -4.24
N GLY A 33 5.05 -8.11 -4.18
CA GLY A 33 5.97 -8.39 -5.30
C GLY A 33 7.10 -7.36 -5.48
N ALA A 34 7.25 -6.49 -4.48
CA ALA A 34 8.11 -5.32 -4.54
C ALA A 34 9.62 -5.66 -4.49
N CYS A 35 10.00 -6.79 -3.88
CA CYS A 35 11.40 -7.24 -3.86
C CYS A 35 11.50 -8.76 -3.58
N PRO A 36 11.89 -9.60 -4.56
CA PRO A 36 12.44 -10.91 -4.25
C PRO A 36 13.91 -10.70 -3.92
N ASN A 37 14.24 -10.44 -2.65
CA ASN A 37 15.61 -10.68 -2.23
C ASN A 37 15.72 -12.18 -1.88
N SER A 38 16.84 -12.80 -2.25
CA SER A 38 17.07 -14.24 -2.09
C SER A 38 17.06 -14.70 -0.62
N PHE A 39 17.15 -13.75 0.31
CA PHE A 39 17.30 -13.99 1.75
C PHE A 39 15.98 -13.90 2.53
N CYS A 40 14.90 -13.36 1.98
CA CYS A 40 13.68 -13.03 2.74
C CYS A 40 12.36 -13.50 2.10
N GLY A 41 12.40 -14.13 0.92
CA GLY A 41 11.19 -14.44 0.17
C GLY A 41 10.45 -13.16 -0.27
N MET A 42 9.19 -13.32 -0.71
CA MET A 42 8.36 -12.19 -1.15
C MET A 42 7.96 -11.32 0.05
N GLN A 43 8.39 -10.06 0.04
CA GLN A 43 8.01 -9.05 1.03
C GLN A 43 6.92 -8.12 0.46
N ALA A 44 6.11 -7.56 1.35
CA ALA A 44 5.13 -6.54 1.01
C ALA A 44 5.51 -5.20 1.65
N VAL A 45 5.17 -4.09 1.00
CA VAL A 45 5.21 -2.76 1.63
C VAL A 45 3.80 -2.43 2.10
N MET A 46 3.62 -2.08 3.37
CA MET A 46 2.35 -1.59 3.89
C MET A 46 2.38 -0.06 3.92
N TYR A 47 1.40 0.57 3.29
CA TYR A 47 1.17 2.01 3.38
C TYR A 47 0.12 2.26 4.46
N SER A 48 0.41 3.19 5.35
CA SER A 48 -0.45 3.49 6.49
C SER A 48 -0.57 5.00 6.66
N ALA A 49 -1.77 5.46 6.97
CA ALA A 49 -2.01 6.86 7.32
C ALA A 49 -1.78 7.09 8.81
N SER A 50 -1.16 8.21 9.16
CA SER A 50 -1.10 8.72 10.52
C SER A 50 -2.52 8.96 11.05
N ALA A 51 -2.80 8.47 12.27
CA ALA A 51 -4.07 8.71 12.93
C ALA A 51 -4.21 10.14 13.47
N ALA A 52 -3.09 10.87 13.63
CA ALA A 52 -3.03 12.20 14.24
C ALA A 52 -2.91 13.34 13.21
N ASP A 53 -2.16 13.13 12.13
CA ASP A 53 -1.68 14.22 11.27
C ASP A 53 -2.32 14.19 9.88
N ALA A 54 -3.58 14.63 9.77
CA ALA A 54 -4.28 14.87 8.50
C ALA A 54 -4.16 13.75 7.43
N PHE A 55 -3.97 12.49 7.86
CA PHE A 55 -3.67 11.33 7.02
C PHE A 55 -2.36 11.41 6.22
N ASP A 56 -1.29 11.99 6.79
CA ASP A 56 0.06 11.80 6.24
C ASP A 56 0.40 10.30 6.18
N ILE A 57 1.14 9.90 5.15
CA ILE A 57 1.32 8.49 4.81
C ILE A 57 2.76 8.10 5.03
N ASP A 58 2.96 7.11 5.89
CA ASP A 58 4.23 6.43 6.01
C ASP A 58 4.09 4.97 5.53
N PHE A 59 5.23 4.33 5.32
CA PHE A 59 5.25 2.97 4.83
C PHE A 59 6.48 2.21 5.30
N TRP A 60 6.31 0.90 5.45
CA TRP A 60 7.38 0.00 5.86
C TRP A 60 7.15 -1.41 5.36
N TRP A 61 8.17 -2.26 5.52
CA TRP A 61 8.11 -3.65 5.12
C TRP A 61 7.23 -4.47 6.07
N VAL A 62 6.40 -5.34 5.50
CA VAL A 62 5.70 -6.39 6.25
C VAL A 62 6.22 -7.72 5.75
N LYS A 63 6.64 -8.57 6.69
CA LYS A 63 7.35 -9.81 6.40
C LYS A 63 6.46 -11.01 6.70
N PRO A 64 6.63 -12.12 5.97
CA PRO A 64 6.07 -13.40 6.41
C PRO A 64 6.80 -13.90 7.67
N ARG A 65 6.19 -14.84 8.40
CA ARG A 65 6.87 -15.57 9.47
C ARG A 65 7.94 -16.46 8.87
N LYS A 66 9.06 -16.61 9.57
CA LYS A 66 10.22 -17.36 9.08
C LYS A 66 9.89 -18.86 8.97
N GLU A 67 9.19 -19.40 9.96
CA GLU A 67 8.81 -20.82 10.06
C GLU A 67 7.53 -21.14 9.29
N ASP A 68 6.72 -20.12 9.00
CA ASP A 68 5.43 -20.26 8.32
C ASP A 68 5.20 -19.13 7.30
N PRO A 69 5.75 -19.26 6.08
CA PRO A 69 5.70 -18.21 5.08
C PRO A 69 4.29 -17.85 4.58
N GLN A 70 3.27 -18.67 4.88
CA GLN A 70 1.89 -18.39 4.52
C GLN A 70 1.23 -17.36 5.45
N ASN A 71 1.84 -17.11 6.62
CA ASN A 71 1.35 -16.19 7.62
C ASN A 71 2.28 -14.97 7.77
N ILE A 72 1.67 -13.83 8.08
CA ILE A 72 2.41 -12.58 8.31
C ILE A 72 3.05 -12.62 9.70
N GLU A 73 4.28 -12.13 9.80
CA GLU A 73 4.92 -11.81 11.07
C GLU A 73 4.21 -10.59 11.66
N THR A 74 3.41 -10.82 12.70
CA THR A 74 2.50 -9.82 13.28
C THR A 74 3.25 -8.61 13.79
N GLU A 75 4.48 -8.81 14.28
CA GLU A 75 5.27 -7.72 14.83
C GLU A 75 5.73 -6.74 13.74
N THR A 76 5.86 -7.23 12.50
CA THR A 76 6.18 -6.35 11.36
C THR A 76 5.00 -5.50 10.89
N LEU A 77 3.81 -5.62 11.50
CA LEU A 77 2.72 -4.66 11.30
C LEU A 77 3.00 -3.32 11.97
N CYS A 78 3.87 -3.26 12.99
CA CYS A 78 4.38 -2.01 13.54
C CYS A 78 5.71 -1.64 12.86
N ARG A 79 6.05 -0.35 12.82
CA ARG A 79 7.34 0.10 12.29
C ARG A 79 8.43 -0.05 13.36
N HIS A 80 9.46 -0.80 13.01
CA HIS A 80 10.68 -1.03 13.77
C HIS A 80 11.88 -0.48 13.00
N ALA A 81 12.52 0.55 13.55
CA ALA A 81 13.76 1.11 12.99
C ALA A 81 14.99 0.20 13.23
N LYS A 82 14.95 -0.63 14.28
CA LYS A 82 16.06 -1.47 14.75
C LYS A 82 15.52 -2.80 15.31
N GLY A 83 16.43 -3.73 15.61
CA GLY A 83 16.11 -5.01 16.27
C GLY A 83 15.68 -6.14 15.32
N PRO A 84 15.24 -7.28 15.88
CA PRO A 84 14.96 -8.50 15.10
C PRO A 84 13.81 -8.33 14.09
N HIS A 85 12.83 -7.49 14.41
CA HIS A 85 11.70 -7.17 13.54
C HIS A 85 11.92 -5.92 12.69
N LYS A 86 13.16 -5.41 12.57
CA LYS A 86 13.47 -4.21 11.77
C LYS A 86 12.84 -4.30 10.40
N ASN A 87 12.02 -3.32 10.07
CA ASN A 87 11.26 -3.28 8.84
C ASN A 87 11.13 -1.88 8.23
N ASP A 88 11.83 -0.90 8.80
CA ASP A 88 12.03 0.40 8.17
C ASP A 88 12.59 0.25 6.74
N PRO A 89 12.07 1.00 5.75
CA PRO A 89 12.48 0.86 4.36
C PRO A 89 13.93 1.31 4.08
N GLY A 90 14.54 2.14 4.92
CA GLY A 90 15.90 2.61 4.74
C GLY A 90 16.16 3.16 3.33
N ARG A 91 17.17 2.62 2.64
CA ARG A 91 17.55 3.05 1.29
C ARG A 91 16.46 2.80 0.23
N SER A 92 15.54 1.86 0.45
CA SER A 92 14.47 1.63 -0.51
C SER A 92 13.36 2.68 -0.43
N LYS A 93 13.37 3.55 0.59
CA LYS A 93 12.33 4.57 0.82
C LYS A 93 12.09 5.43 -0.42
N GLN A 94 13.14 5.85 -1.12
CA GLN A 94 13.04 6.68 -2.32
C GLN A 94 12.22 6.06 -3.47
N PHE A 95 12.15 4.73 -3.56
CA PHE A 95 11.43 4.05 -4.64
C PHE A 95 9.93 3.89 -4.35
N TYR A 96 9.54 3.95 -3.07
CA TYR A 96 8.16 3.76 -2.63
C TYR A 96 7.50 5.09 -2.22
N LYS A 97 8.31 6.09 -1.84
CA LYS A 97 7.85 7.43 -1.53
C LYS A 97 6.94 8.05 -2.60
N PRO A 98 7.18 7.89 -3.92
CA PRO A 98 6.31 8.48 -4.92
C PRO A 98 4.86 7.99 -4.83
N ILE A 99 4.64 6.74 -4.40
CA ILE A 99 3.29 6.20 -4.20
C ILE A 99 2.63 6.85 -2.98
N ALA A 100 3.35 7.01 -1.87
CA ALA A 100 2.83 7.71 -0.69
C ALA A 100 2.46 9.16 -1.03
N ASP A 101 3.35 9.85 -1.76
CA ASP A 101 3.17 11.25 -2.13
C ASP A 101 1.89 11.49 -2.95
N LEU A 102 1.50 10.55 -3.83
CA LEU A 102 0.26 10.66 -4.60
C LEU A 102 -0.98 10.79 -3.71
N PHE A 103 -1.04 10.00 -2.64
CA PHE A 103 -2.17 9.98 -1.74
C PHE A 103 -2.10 11.10 -0.70
N THR A 104 -0.91 11.42 -0.17
CA THR A 104 -0.72 12.54 0.79
C THR A 104 -1.09 13.87 0.15
N GLN A 105 -0.66 14.11 -1.09
CA GLN A 105 -0.89 15.37 -1.81
C GLN A 105 -2.28 15.46 -2.44
N LYS A 106 -3.07 14.38 -2.41
CA LYS A 106 -4.33 14.24 -3.15
C LYS A 106 -4.15 14.58 -4.63
N SER A 107 -3.04 14.09 -5.19
CA SER A 107 -2.60 14.45 -6.54
C SER A 107 -3.49 13.82 -7.60
N HIS A 108 -3.46 14.42 -8.78
CA HIS A 108 -3.97 13.81 -10.01
C HIS A 108 -2.78 13.39 -10.88
N MET A 109 -2.92 12.25 -11.56
CA MET A 109 -1.98 11.81 -12.57
C MET A 109 -2.77 11.35 -13.80
N ASN A 110 -2.59 12.05 -14.90
CA ASN A 110 -3.43 11.94 -16.09
C ASN A 110 -4.91 12.14 -15.69
N ALA A 111 -5.80 11.20 -16.03
CA ALA A 111 -7.21 11.23 -15.65
C ALA A 111 -7.51 10.58 -14.28
N LEU A 112 -6.49 10.06 -13.56
CA LEU A 112 -6.69 9.38 -12.28
C LEU A 112 -6.45 10.34 -11.11
N TYR A 113 -7.39 10.33 -10.18
CA TYR A 113 -7.34 11.05 -8.91
C TYR A 113 -7.04 10.08 -7.78
N PHE A 114 -6.14 10.47 -6.87
CA PHE A 114 -5.73 9.68 -5.73
C PHE A 114 -6.17 10.39 -4.45
N GLY A 115 -6.73 9.64 -3.50
CA GLY A 115 -7.16 10.23 -2.25
C GLY A 115 -7.34 9.24 -1.13
N ILE A 116 -7.57 9.78 0.06
CA ILE A 116 -7.96 9.02 1.26
C ILE A 116 -9.26 9.61 1.76
N GLU A 117 -10.18 8.73 2.16
CA GLU A 117 -11.38 9.15 2.89
C GLU A 117 -11.69 8.19 4.02
N GLU A 118 -12.47 8.69 4.97
CA GLU A 118 -13.00 7.89 6.07
C GLU A 118 -14.33 7.23 5.66
N VAL A 119 -14.39 5.90 5.74
CA VAL A 119 -15.58 5.10 5.44
C VAL A 119 -16.14 4.43 6.70
N PRO A 120 -17.43 4.07 6.75
CA PRO A 120 -17.99 3.36 7.92
C PRO A 120 -17.25 2.05 8.23
N SER A 121 -16.94 1.84 9.51
CA SER A 121 -16.40 0.58 10.04
C SER A 121 -17.51 -0.24 10.72
N PRO A 122 -17.58 -1.56 10.52
CA PRO A 122 -18.63 -2.39 11.10
C PRO A 122 -18.42 -2.72 12.59
N THR A 123 -17.20 -2.61 13.12
CA THR A 123 -16.87 -3.08 14.49
C THR A 123 -16.56 -1.96 15.47
N THR A 124 -16.38 -0.74 14.99
CA THR A 124 -16.14 0.44 15.81
C THR A 124 -17.21 1.44 15.45
N SER A 125 -17.76 2.16 16.43
CA SER A 125 -18.61 3.35 16.23
C SER A 125 -17.90 4.52 15.50
N GLY A 126 -16.76 4.24 14.86
CA GLY A 126 -15.92 5.17 14.14
C GLY A 126 -15.81 4.80 12.67
N LYS A 127 -15.09 5.66 11.93
CA LYS A 127 -14.79 5.47 10.52
C LYS A 127 -13.40 4.88 10.35
N ALA A 128 -13.11 4.21 9.24
CA ALA A 128 -11.78 3.72 8.90
C ALA A 128 -11.26 4.43 7.64
N PRO A 129 -9.97 4.79 7.57
CA PRO A 129 -9.43 5.39 6.36
C PRO A 129 -9.30 4.35 5.26
N ARG A 130 -9.66 4.73 4.04
CA ARG A 130 -9.44 3.96 2.82
C ARG A 130 -8.82 4.85 1.76
N ALA A 131 -7.74 4.35 1.17
CA ALA A 131 -7.20 4.92 -0.06
C ALA A 131 -8.13 4.58 -1.22
N TYR A 132 -8.39 5.55 -2.08
CA TYR A 132 -9.18 5.37 -3.29
C TYR A 132 -8.49 5.98 -4.51
N ILE A 133 -8.85 5.43 -5.67
CA ILE A 133 -8.63 6.04 -6.97
C ILE A 133 -9.97 6.22 -7.68
N TYR A 134 -10.11 7.27 -8.47
CA TYR A 134 -11.19 7.36 -9.44
C TYR A 134 -10.68 7.98 -10.74
N GLN A 135 -11.34 7.67 -11.84
CA GLN A 135 -11.08 8.31 -13.11
C GLN A 135 -12.15 9.36 -13.36
N ASP A 136 -11.74 10.60 -13.62
CA ASP A 136 -12.68 11.63 -14.06
C ASP A 136 -12.97 11.39 -15.55
N THR A 137 -14.22 11.09 -15.85
CA THR A 137 -14.71 10.90 -17.21
C THR A 137 -15.84 11.89 -17.41
N ALA A 138 -15.65 12.84 -18.31
CA ALA A 138 -16.60 13.93 -18.53
C ALA A 138 -18.03 13.37 -18.76
N GLY A 139 -18.97 13.76 -17.89
CA GLY A 139 -20.38 13.36 -17.97
C GLY A 139 -20.73 12.01 -17.34
N ALA A 140 -19.77 11.27 -16.77
CA ALA A 140 -20.03 10.03 -16.04
C ALA A 140 -20.08 10.23 -14.52
N THR A 141 -20.85 9.38 -13.83
CA THR A 141 -20.82 9.32 -12.37
C THR A 141 -19.44 8.87 -11.89
N VAL A 142 -18.80 9.67 -11.04
CA VAL A 142 -17.49 9.36 -10.45
C VAL A 142 -17.56 8.09 -9.61
N LYS A 143 -16.96 7.00 -10.10
CA LYS A 143 -16.85 5.72 -9.38
C LYS A 143 -15.50 5.67 -8.65
N LYS A 144 -15.53 5.69 -7.31
CA LYS A 144 -14.35 5.46 -6.46
C LYS A 144 -14.03 3.97 -6.33
N HIS A 145 -12.78 3.62 -6.57
CA HIS A 145 -12.21 2.30 -6.38
C HIS A 145 -11.30 2.32 -5.15
N PHE A 146 -11.66 1.57 -4.11
CA PHE A 146 -10.88 1.52 -2.86
C PHE A 146 -9.77 0.49 -2.93
N LEU A 147 -8.55 0.94 -2.64
CA LEU A 147 -7.38 0.09 -2.65
C LEU A 147 -7.35 -0.81 -1.41
N THR A 148 -6.76 -1.98 -1.60
CA THR A 148 -6.46 -2.95 -0.55
C THR A 148 -5.12 -3.63 -0.81
N LEU A 149 -4.87 -4.01 -2.07
CA LEU A 149 -3.67 -4.69 -2.51
C LEU A 149 -3.27 -4.19 -3.90
N VAL A 150 -2.03 -3.76 -4.05
CA VAL A 150 -1.34 -3.43 -5.29
C VAL A 150 -0.33 -4.54 -5.60
N TRP A 151 -0.28 -5.01 -6.84
CA TRP A 151 0.60 -6.10 -7.25
C TRP A 151 1.70 -5.63 -8.20
N GLN A 152 2.94 -5.63 -7.73
CA GLN A 152 4.13 -5.41 -8.55
C GLN A 152 4.68 -6.76 -9.04
N GLY A 153 4.36 -7.16 -10.27
CA GLY A 153 4.92 -8.39 -10.85
C GLY A 153 5.02 -8.34 -12.36
N GLY A 154 6.08 -8.95 -12.90
CA GLY A 154 6.17 -9.44 -14.28
C GLY A 154 5.93 -10.94 -14.29
N SER A 155 5.55 -11.50 -15.44
CA SER A 155 5.35 -12.94 -15.63
C SER A 155 6.68 -13.69 -15.49
N GLY A 156 6.93 -14.30 -14.32
CA GLY A 156 8.02 -15.26 -14.13
C GLY A 156 8.95 -15.01 -12.94
N ALA A 157 9.53 -16.09 -12.43
CA ALA A 157 10.49 -16.09 -11.33
C ALA A 157 11.85 -15.52 -11.78
N VAL A 158 12.09 -14.20 -11.67
CA VAL A 158 13.33 -13.59 -12.23
C VAL A 158 13.87 -12.40 -11.42
N ARG A 159 15.19 -12.22 -11.57
CA ARG A 159 16.17 -11.33 -10.92
C ARG A 159 15.86 -9.82 -11.01
N CYS A 160 16.43 -9.06 -10.07
CA CYS A 160 16.27 -7.61 -9.88
C CYS A 160 16.75 -6.68 -11.02
N THR A 161 16.99 -7.18 -12.24
CA THR A 161 17.65 -6.42 -13.34
C THR A 161 16.75 -6.10 -14.54
N GLU A 162 15.52 -6.61 -14.61
CA GLU A 162 14.62 -6.33 -15.74
C GLU A 162 13.61 -5.21 -15.42
N PRO A 163 13.30 -4.31 -16.39
CA PRO A 163 12.28 -3.28 -16.23
C PRO A 163 10.93 -3.95 -15.95
N ARG A 164 10.43 -3.80 -14.72
CA ARG A 164 9.10 -4.26 -14.34
C ARG A 164 8.08 -3.26 -14.88
N SER A 165 6.94 -3.75 -15.38
CA SER A 165 5.72 -2.96 -15.57
C SER A 165 4.79 -3.21 -14.37
N PRO A 166 5.05 -2.63 -13.19
CA PRO A 166 4.20 -2.84 -12.01
C PRO A 166 2.76 -2.42 -12.32
N ARG A 167 1.77 -3.16 -11.79
CA ARG A 167 0.35 -2.88 -12.01
C ARG A 167 -0.30 -2.44 -10.70
N LEU A 168 -1.01 -1.32 -10.72
CA LEU A 168 -1.96 -0.99 -9.66
C LEU A 168 -3.12 -1.97 -9.76
N LEU A 169 -3.14 -2.96 -8.87
CA LEU A 169 -4.30 -3.78 -8.65
C LEU A 169 -5.20 -3.05 -7.65
N CYS A 170 -6.51 -3.03 -7.89
CA CYS A 170 -7.49 -2.61 -6.91
C CYS A 170 -8.47 -3.77 -6.73
N VAL A 171 -8.78 -4.12 -5.49
CA VAL A 171 -9.79 -5.15 -5.18
C VAL A 171 -10.91 -4.47 -4.41
N LYS A 172 -12.08 -4.37 -5.06
CA LYS A 172 -13.35 -4.07 -4.42
C LYS A 172 -14.34 -5.14 -4.87
N ASP A 173 -14.88 -5.91 -3.95
CA ASP A 173 -15.96 -6.87 -4.23
C ASP A 173 -15.68 -7.81 -5.42
N ILE A 174 -14.42 -8.23 -5.60
CA ILE A 174 -13.92 -9.15 -6.65
C ILE A 174 -13.71 -8.48 -8.04
N GLU A 175 -14.02 -7.20 -8.22
CA GLU A 175 -13.62 -6.45 -9.44
C GLU A 175 -12.14 -6.07 -9.40
N PHE A 176 -11.41 -6.39 -10.46
CA PHE A 176 -9.99 -6.05 -10.64
C PHE A 176 -9.84 -4.82 -11.54
N PHE A 177 -9.30 -3.74 -10.99
CA PHE A 177 -8.76 -2.65 -11.80
C PHE A 177 -7.25 -2.89 -11.98
N THR A 178 -6.76 -2.81 -13.21
CA THR A 178 -5.31 -2.84 -13.47
C THR A 178 -4.89 -1.65 -14.31
N LYS A 179 -3.97 -0.83 -13.78
CA LYS A 179 -3.22 0.14 -14.60
C LYS A 179 -1.73 -0.05 -14.37
N ALA A 180 -0.96 -0.23 -15.44
CA ALA A 180 0.48 -0.32 -15.31
C ALA A 180 1.08 1.07 -14.98
N TYR A 181 2.16 1.06 -14.22
CA TYR A 181 2.92 2.26 -13.88
C TYR A 181 4.41 1.99 -13.97
N THR A 182 5.22 3.03 -13.88
CA THR A 182 6.68 2.94 -13.80
C THR A 182 7.16 4.05 -12.87
N ILE A 183 8.24 3.81 -12.13
CA ILE A 183 8.87 4.84 -11.30
C ILE A 183 10.24 5.14 -11.90
N MET A 184 10.43 6.34 -12.42
CA MET A 184 11.68 6.83 -13.00
C MET A 184 12.08 8.12 -12.30
N ASP A 185 13.34 8.23 -11.87
CA ASP A 185 13.89 9.42 -11.20
C ASP A 185 13.04 9.94 -10.03
N GLY A 186 12.49 9.01 -9.24
CA GLY A 186 11.62 9.34 -8.10
C GLY A 186 10.24 9.87 -8.48
N ARG A 187 9.83 9.74 -9.75
CA ARG A 187 8.50 10.11 -10.23
C ARG A 187 7.76 8.88 -10.74
N MET A 188 6.53 8.72 -10.29
CA MET A 188 5.64 7.68 -10.81
C MET A 188 4.96 8.19 -12.09
N MET A 189 4.88 7.34 -13.10
CA MET A 189 4.18 7.58 -14.36
C MET A 189 3.23 6.41 -14.61
N LEU A 190 2.00 6.69 -15.03
CA LEU A 190 1.06 5.66 -15.46
C LEU A 190 1.31 5.36 -16.94
N SER A 191 1.38 4.08 -17.29
CA SER A 191 1.46 3.70 -18.70
C SER A 191 0.09 3.90 -19.35
N GLU A 192 0.04 4.51 -20.53
CA GLU A 192 -1.23 4.73 -21.23
C GLU A 192 -1.93 3.44 -21.66
N ILE A 193 -1.19 2.33 -21.72
CA ILE A 193 -1.58 1.01 -22.26
C ILE A 193 -3.09 0.78 -22.16
N GLU A 194 -3.67 0.74 -23.37
CA GLU A 194 -5.06 0.39 -23.74
C GLU A 194 -5.47 -1.00 -23.24
#